data_AF-A0A2V8QTC7-F1
#
_entry.id   AF-A0A2V8QTC7-F1
#
_cell.length_a   1.000
_cell.length_b   1.000
_cell.length_c   1.000
_cell.angle_alpha   90.00
_cell.angle_beta   90.00
_cell.angle_gamma   90.00
#
_symmetry.space_group_name_H-M   'P 1'
#
loop_
_entity.id
_entity.type
_entity.pdbx_description
1 polymer ?
#
loop_
_entity_poly.entity_id
_entity_poly.type
_entity_poly.pdbx_seq_one_letter_code
_entity_poly.pdbx_strand_id
1 'polypeptide(L)'
;MLAPVPVPPIQARIDGYKAQKQAAMNMQQPAPKPTTALTLSEVQVIGIFRTPRGYAAMVEATPINLSYVVYPGERFYDGMLVAIEETRLVFRRQTRWTDGHTEVAVETKPLRQANAVADSLAAQRPSVEAGTGAGAAPAVSAGNKTDVNALVEALKALAASASEQQQRQQDSQGSKGDGKP
;
A
#
# COMPACT_ATOMS: atom_id res chain seq x y z
N MET A 1 -10.96 27.16 27.87
CA MET A 1 -11.64 26.88 26.58
C MET A 1 -11.43 25.41 26.27
N LEU A 2 -12.49 24.63 26.12
CA LEU A 2 -12.39 23.23 25.73
C LEU A 2 -12.02 23.18 24.25
N ALA A 3 -10.84 22.61 23.95
CA ALA A 3 -10.39 22.41 22.58
C ALA A 3 -10.23 20.91 22.30
N PRO A 4 -10.55 20.44 21.08
CA PRO A 4 -10.18 19.09 20.65
C PRO A 4 -8.66 18.96 20.61
N VAL A 5 -8.15 17.80 21.05
CA VAL A 5 -6.71 17.49 20.97
C VAL A 5 -6.31 17.48 19.49
N PRO A 6 -5.26 18.21 19.10
CA PRO A 6 -4.84 18.25 17.71
C PRO A 6 -4.41 16.85 17.27
N VAL A 7 -4.92 16.44 16.11
CA VAL A 7 -4.54 15.17 15.50
C VAL A 7 -3.07 15.26 15.06
N PRO A 8 -2.21 14.30 15.43
CA PRO A 8 -0.82 14.29 15.00
C PRO A 8 -0.69 14.23 13.46
N PRO A 9 0.40 14.78 12.90
CA PRO A 9 0.64 14.73 11.46
C PRO A 9 0.74 13.28 10.98
N ILE A 10 0.44 13.06 9.69
CA ILE A 10 0.36 11.72 9.10
C ILE A 10 1.66 10.91 9.30
N GLN A 11 2.83 11.57 9.21
CA GLN A 11 4.13 10.92 9.42
C GLN A 11 4.26 10.32 10.83
N ALA A 12 3.89 11.08 11.87
CA ALA A 12 3.94 10.60 13.24
C ALA A 12 3.01 9.40 13.47
N ARG A 13 1.85 9.36 12.80
CA ARG A 13 0.92 8.23 12.86
C ARG A 13 1.42 7.00 12.10
N ILE A 14 2.08 7.19 10.95
CA ILE A 14 2.74 6.11 10.21
C ILE A 14 3.84 5.48 11.07
N ASP A 15 4.64 6.29 11.75
CA ASP A 15 5.72 5.77 12.60
C ASP A 15 5.16 5.07 13.84
N GLY A 16 4.08 5.60 14.44
CA GLY A 16 3.32 4.89 15.48
C GLY A 16 2.74 3.55 15.01
N TYR A 17 2.22 3.48 13.78
CA TYR A 17 1.75 2.23 13.18
C TYR A 17 2.89 1.23 12.97
N LYS A 18 4.06 1.66 12.47
CA LYS A 18 5.22 0.79 12.32
C LYS A 18 5.66 0.23 13.67
N ALA A 19 5.70 1.07 14.71
CA ALA A 19 6.03 0.64 16.07
C ALA A 19 5.00 -0.38 16.61
N GLN A 20 3.70 -0.13 16.43
CA GLN A 20 2.65 -1.07 16.82
C GLN A 20 2.74 -2.39 16.06
N LYS A 21 3.03 -2.34 14.75
CA LYS A 21 3.23 -3.52 13.93
C LYS A 21 4.42 -4.35 14.43
N GLN A 22 5.55 -3.71 14.74
CA GLN A 22 6.71 -4.38 15.30
C GLN A 22 6.42 -4.98 16.69
N ALA A 23 5.69 -4.27 17.54
CA ALA A 23 5.28 -4.75 18.85
C ALA A 23 4.34 -5.96 18.74
N ALA A 24 3.36 -5.92 17.83
CA ALA A 24 2.45 -7.03 17.56
C ALA A 24 3.20 -8.27 17.06
N MET A 25 4.18 -8.10 16.17
CA MET A 25 5.05 -9.19 15.72
C MET A 25 5.83 -9.82 16.88
N ASN A 26 6.38 -9.01 17.78
CA ASN A 26 7.09 -9.50 18.96
C ASN A 26 6.17 -10.24 19.95
N MET A 27 4.91 -9.86 20.03
CA MET A 27 3.88 -10.52 20.86
C MET A 27 3.11 -11.63 20.12
N GLN A 28 3.51 -11.98 18.89
CA GLN A 28 2.82 -12.94 18.01
C GLN A 28 1.32 -12.63 17.83
N GLN A 29 0.95 -11.35 17.90
CA GLN A 29 -0.41 -10.88 17.66
C GLN A 29 -0.61 -10.48 16.19
N PRO A 30 -1.87 -10.48 15.71
CA PRO A 30 -2.18 -9.99 14.37
C PRO A 30 -1.67 -8.56 14.18
N ALA A 31 -0.94 -8.33 13.09
CA ALA A 31 -0.47 -7.01 12.76
C ALA A 31 -1.68 -6.06 12.56
N PRO A 32 -1.63 -4.83 13.11
CA PRO A 32 -2.63 -3.82 12.83
C PRO A 32 -2.66 -3.54 11.32
N LYS A 33 -3.82 -3.09 10.83
CA LYS A 33 -3.96 -2.69 9.42
C LYS A 33 -3.39 -1.28 9.20
N PRO A 34 -2.91 -0.95 8.00
CA PRO A 34 -2.44 0.40 7.67
C PRO A 34 -3.49 1.50 7.89
N THR A 35 -4.78 1.15 7.79
CA THR A 35 -5.91 2.06 8.00
C THR A 35 -5.95 2.66 9.41
N THR A 36 -5.34 2.01 10.41
CA THR A 36 -5.28 2.56 11.77
C THR A 36 -4.40 3.80 11.89
N ALA A 37 -3.54 4.07 10.90
CA ALA A 37 -2.76 5.29 10.84
C ALA A 37 -3.53 6.46 10.21
N LEU A 38 -4.62 6.20 9.49
CA LEU A 38 -5.34 7.18 8.68
C LEU A 38 -6.53 7.78 9.44
N THR A 39 -6.75 9.08 9.31
CA THR A 39 -7.96 9.71 9.85
C THR A 39 -9.11 9.63 8.88
N LEU A 40 -10.34 9.73 9.37
CA LEU A 40 -11.52 9.81 8.53
C LEU A 40 -11.43 11.01 7.57
N SER A 41 -10.93 12.15 8.01
CA SER A 41 -10.76 13.35 7.18
C SER A 41 -9.81 13.16 5.99
N GLU A 42 -8.79 12.32 6.16
CA GLU A 42 -7.81 11.97 5.12
C GLU A 42 -8.30 10.89 4.16
N VAL A 43 -9.47 10.32 4.43
CA VAL A 43 -10.01 9.19 3.68
C VAL A 43 -11.19 9.63 2.83
N GLN A 44 -11.16 9.23 1.57
CA GLN A 44 -12.16 9.53 0.55
C GLN A 44 -12.70 8.23 -0.03
N VAL A 45 -14.03 8.16 -0.23
CA VAL A 45 -14.67 6.95 -0.76
C VAL A 45 -14.64 7.00 -2.27
N ILE A 46 -13.92 6.07 -2.91
CA ILE A 46 -13.77 6.03 -4.37
C ILE A 46 -14.64 4.96 -5.03
N GLY A 47 -15.06 3.95 -4.29
CA GLY A 47 -15.91 2.88 -4.82
C GLY A 47 -16.64 2.12 -3.73
N ILE A 48 -17.83 1.61 -4.03
CA ILE A 48 -18.61 0.71 -3.18
C ILE A 48 -19.02 -0.47 -4.05
N PHE A 49 -18.84 -1.69 -3.55
CA PHE A 49 -19.16 -2.90 -4.29
C PHE A 49 -19.62 -4.02 -3.36
N ARG A 50 -20.39 -4.94 -3.92
CA ARG A 50 -20.90 -6.11 -3.20
C ARG A 50 -19.91 -7.26 -3.30
N THR A 51 -19.71 -7.95 -2.20
CA THR A 51 -18.92 -9.18 -2.09
C THR A 51 -19.81 -10.30 -1.54
N PRO A 52 -19.44 -11.58 -1.67
CA PRO A 52 -20.21 -12.67 -1.05
C PRO A 52 -20.39 -12.54 0.48
N ARG A 53 -19.53 -11.74 1.13
CA ARG A 53 -19.56 -11.50 2.59
C ARG A 53 -20.31 -10.22 2.98
N GLY A 54 -20.93 -9.52 2.03
CA GLY A 54 -21.61 -8.23 2.23
C GLY A 54 -20.96 -7.10 1.44
N TYR A 55 -21.19 -5.86 1.86
CA TYR A 55 -20.61 -4.69 1.20
C TYR A 55 -19.13 -4.51 1.54
N ALA A 56 -18.37 -4.06 0.57
CA ALA A 56 -17.01 -3.57 0.71
C ALA A 56 -16.88 -2.21 0.01
N ALA A 57 -15.92 -1.41 0.45
CA ALA A 57 -15.67 -0.11 -0.14
C ALA A 57 -14.19 0.05 -0.44
N MET A 58 -13.87 0.71 -1.55
CA MET A 58 -12.54 1.22 -1.79
C MET A 58 -12.46 2.65 -1.27
N VAL A 59 -11.43 2.90 -0.46
CA VAL A 59 -11.12 4.21 0.06
C VAL A 59 -9.70 4.61 -0.30
N GLU A 60 -9.53 5.87 -0.65
CA GLU A 60 -8.26 6.50 -0.99
C GLU A 60 -7.82 7.41 0.16
N ALA A 61 -6.54 7.34 0.50
CA ALA A 61 -5.93 8.15 1.55
C ALA A 61 -5.15 9.34 0.96
N THR A 62 -5.49 10.55 1.36
CA THR A 62 -4.77 11.78 1.02
C THR A 62 -3.86 12.19 2.19
N PRO A 63 -2.59 12.61 1.99
CA PRO A 63 -1.88 12.86 0.72
C PRO A 63 -1.09 11.66 0.15
N ILE A 64 -1.14 10.49 0.80
CA ILE A 64 -0.28 9.35 0.43
C ILE A 64 -0.73 8.59 -0.84
N ASN A 65 -1.92 8.90 -1.36
CA ASN A 65 -2.56 8.28 -2.53
C ASN A 65 -2.57 6.74 -2.48
N LEU A 66 -2.79 6.19 -1.29
CA LEU A 66 -2.93 4.75 -1.11
C LEU A 66 -4.42 4.38 -1.10
N SER A 67 -4.77 3.42 -1.95
CA SER A 67 -6.14 2.91 -2.08
C SER A 67 -6.24 1.54 -1.43
N TYR A 68 -7.23 1.37 -0.56
CA TYR A 68 -7.47 0.12 0.17
C TYR A 68 -8.94 -0.27 0.12
N VAL A 69 -9.18 -1.59 0.13
CA VAL A 69 -10.51 -2.15 0.34
C VAL A 69 -10.76 -2.29 1.83
N VAL A 70 -11.86 -1.71 2.30
CA VAL A 70 -12.30 -1.74 3.71
C VAL A 70 -13.62 -2.48 3.86
N TYR A 71 -13.78 -3.09 5.03
CA TYR A 71 -14.98 -3.83 5.43
C TYR A 71 -15.59 -3.22 6.70
N PRO A 72 -16.89 -3.43 6.97
CA PRO A 72 -17.48 -3.07 8.26
C PRO A 72 -16.67 -3.62 9.44
N GLY A 73 -16.48 -2.80 10.47
CA GLY A 73 -15.64 -3.09 11.64
C GLY A 73 -14.18 -2.61 11.53
N GLU A 74 -13.77 -2.07 10.37
CA GLU A 74 -12.41 -1.57 10.20
C GLU A 74 -12.13 -0.32 11.06
N ARG A 75 -10.92 -0.28 11.65
CA ARG A 75 -10.50 0.79 12.56
C ARG A 75 -9.66 1.82 11.82
N PHE A 76 -9.99 3.08 12.05
CA PHE A 76 -9.24 4.26 11.64
C PHE A 76 -8.60 4.90 12.87
N TYR A 77 -7.72 5.88 12.65
CA TYR A 77 -7.02 6.56 13.74
C TYR A 77 -8.01 7.24 14.72
N ASP A 78 -8.98 7.95 14.18
CA ASP A 78 -9.99 8.74 14.89
C ASP A 78 -11.40 8.17 14.68
N GLY A 79 -11.53 6.89 14.34
CA GLY A 79 -12.87 6.32 14.16
C GLY A 79 -12.92 4.85 13.80
N MET A 80 -14.12 4.38 13.50
CA MET A 80 -14.40 3.00 13.09
C MET A 80 -15.47 3.01 12.00
N LEU A 81 -15.28 2.19 10.97
CA LEU A 81 -16.29 1.94 9.96
C LEU A 81 -17.36 1.03 10.55
N VAL A 82 -18.58 1.54 10.73
CA VAL A 82 -19.69 0.80 11.33
C VAL A 82 -20.46 0.04 10.27
N ALA A 83 -20.76 0.70 9.15
CA ALA A 83 -21.54 0.12 8.07
C ALA A 83 -21.13 0.69 6.71
N ILE A 84 -21.37 -0.10 5.67
CA ILE A 84 -21.24 0.32 4.28
C ILE A 84 -22.62 0.18 3.65
N GLU A 85 -23.18 1.28 3.20
CA GLU A 85 -24.41 1.34 2.43
C GLU A 85 -24.10 1.37 0.93
N GLU A 86 -25.13 1.34 0.09
CA GLU A 86 -24.96 1.32 -1.37
C GLU A 86 -24.29 2.59 -1.93
N THR A 87 -24.50 3.75 -1.29
CA THR A 87 -24.02 5.05 -1.78
C THR A 87 -23.11 5.81 -0.80
N ARG A 88 -22.89 5.27 0.40
CA ARG A 88 -22.12 5.94 1.46
C ARG A 88 -21.56 4.97 2.48
N LEU A 89 -20.55 5.42 3.22
CA LEU A 89 -20.00 4.73 4.38
C LEU A 89 -20.44 5.44 5.64
N VAL A 90 -20.73 4.67 6.68
CA VAL A 90 -21.13 5.15 8.01
C VAL A 90 -20.00 4.87 8.98
N PHE A 91 -19.39 5.94 9.49
CA PHE A 91 -18.31 5.89 10.45
C PHE A 91 -18.79 6.34 11.82
N ARG A 92 -18.11 5.83 12.85
CA ARG A 92 -18.18 6.34 14.21
C ARG A 92 -16.86 7.03 14.52
N ARG A 93 -16.85 8.35 14.41
CA ARG A 93 -15.72 9.22 14.71
C ARG A 93 -15.57 9.40 16.21
N GLN A 94 -14.32 9.45 16.67
CA GLN A 94 -13.93 9.60 18.04
C GLN A 94 -13.04 10.84 18.18
N THR A 95 -13.56 11.89 18.79
CA THR A 95 -12.80 13.13 19.05
C THR A 95 -12.35 13.14 20.49
N ARG A 96 -11.03 13.23 20.71
CA ARG A 96 -10.46 13.38 22.05
C ARG A 96 -10.39 14.85 22.41
N TRP A 97 -10.90 15.21 23.57
CA TRP A 97 -10.86 16.56 24.09
C TRP A 97 -9.72 16.72 25.10
N THR A 98 -9.28 17.96 25.27
CA THR A 98 -8.19 18.35 26.19
C THR A 98 -8.44 17.98 27.66
N ASP A 99 -9.70 17.80 28.04
CA ASP A 99 -10.17 17.37 29.36
C ASP A 99 -10.13 15.84 29.54
N GLY A 100 -9.64 15.09 28.55
CA GLY A 100 -9.50 13.63 28.60
C GLY A 100 -10.78 12.87 28.24
N HIS A 101 -11.93 13.54 28.16
CA HIS A 101 -13.14 12.93 27.65
C HIS A 101 -13.06 12.70 26.14
N THR A 102 -13.81 11.71 25.70
CA THR A 102 -13.90 11.29 24.31
C THR A 102 -15.33 11.49 23.84
N GLU A 103 -15.52 12.26 22.79
CA GLU A 103 -16.80 12.41 22.12
C GLU A 103 -16.90 11.46 20.95
N VAL A 104 -18.08 10.85 20.79
CA VAL A 104 -18.37 9.91 19.72
C VAL A 104 -19.46 10.49 18.83
N ALA A 105 -19.14 10.68 17.56
CA ALA A 105 -20.05 11.23 16.56
C ALA A 105 -20.20 10.25 15.39
N VAL A 106 -21.41 10.14 14.84
CA VAL A 106 -21.64 9.37 13.60
C VAL A 106 -21.35 10.30 12.42
N GLU A 107 -20.43 9.90 11.55
CA GLU A 107 -20.05 10.63 10.35
C GLU A 107 -20.33 9.77 9.11
N THR A 108 -21.07 10.31 8.15
CA THR A 108 -21.35 9.62 6.89
C THR A 108 -20.52 10.23 5.76
N LYS A 109 -19.83 9.40 4.98
CA LYS A 109 -19.10 9.85 3.78
C LYS A 109 -19.75 9.27 2.53
N PRO A 110 -20.24 10.12 1.60
CA PRO A 110 -20.81 9.64 0.35
C PRO A 110 -19.70 9.11 -0.57
N LEU A 111 -20.09 8.23 -1.50
CA LEU A 111 -19.26 7.86 -2.64
C LEU A 111 -18.89 9.12 -3.44
N ARG A 112 -17.59 9.32 -3.71
CA ARG A 112 -17.13 10.41 -4.57
C ARG A 112 -17.79 10.25 -5.94
N GLN A 113 -18.61 11.22 -6.32
CA GLN A 113 -19.10 11.31 -7.68
C GLN A 113 -17.93 11.75 -8.56
N ALA A 114 -17.67 11.01 -9.65
CA ALA A 114 -16.69 11.38 -10.64
C ALA A 114 -17.19 12.62 -11.40
N ASN A 115 -16.99 13.81 -10.84
CA ASN A 115 -17.17 15.05 -11.58
C ASN A 115 -15.98 15.20 -12.52
N ALA A 116 -16.18 14.83 -13.78
CA ALA A 116 -15.16 14.88 -14.84
C ALA A 116 -14.42 16.22 -14.92
N VAL A 117 -15.10 17.33 -14.57
CA VAL A 117 -14.55 18.70 -14.58
C VAL A 117 -13.58 18.96 -13.42
N ALA A 118 -13.80 18.35 -12.24
CA ALA A 118 -12.91 18.49 -11.08
C ALA A 118 -11.69 17.58 -11.18
N ASP A 119 -11.86 16.39 -11.76
CA ASP A 119 -10.80 15.42 -11.99
C ASP A 119 -9.79 15.94 -13.05
N SER A 120 -10.30 16.55 -14.13
CA SER A 120 -9.45 17.23 -15.12
C SER A 120 -8.72 18.45 -14.56
N LEU A 121 -9.34 19.24 -13.67
CA LEU A 121 -8.66 20.38 -13.01
C LEU A 121 -7.61 19.94 -11.97
N ALA A 122 -7.81 18.79 -11.31
CA ALA A 122 -6.83 18.20 -10.39
C ALA A 122 -5.64 17.59 -11.15
N ALA A 123 -5.89 16.94 -12.29
CA ALA A 123 -4.86 16.44 -13.21
C ALA A 123 -4.08 17.57 -13.90
N GLN A 124 -4.64 18.79 -13.96
CA GLN A 124 -4.01 19.98 -14.57
C GLN A 124 -3.36 20.92 -13.56
N ARG A 125 -3.28 20.58 -12.26
CA ARG A 125 -2.46 21.36 -11.34
C ARG A 125 -1.00 21.17 -11.73
N PRO A 126 -0.30 22.21 -12.23
CA PRO A 126 1.13 22.10 -12.43
C PRO A 126 1.74 21.84 -11.05
N SER A 127 2.50 20.78 -10.94
CA SER A 127 3.51 20.65 -9.91
C SER A 127 4.32 21.94 -9.91
N VAL A 128 4.12 22.79 -8.91
CA VAL A 128 5.04 23.89 -8.63
C VAL A 128 6.34 23.27 -8.16
N GLU A 129 7.15 22.89 -9.14
CA GLU A 129 8.56 22.59 -8.99
C GLU A 129 9.21 23.83 -8.38
N ALA A 130 9.57 23.71 -7.10
CA ALA A 130 10.54 24.58 -6.47
C ALA A 130 11.87 24.39 -7.21
N GLY A 131 12.10 25.21 -8.23
CA GLY A 131 13.35 25.25 -8.95
C GLY A 131 14.46 25.80 -8.08
N THR A 132 15.42 24.95 -7.69
CA THR A 132 16.85 25.31 -7.68
C THR A 132 17.69 24.04 -7.63
N GLY A 133 18.56 23.85 -8.63
CA GLY A 133 19.66 22.89 -8.54
C GLY A 133 19.83 22.04 -9.79
N ALA A 134 20.85 22.39 -10.57
CA ALA A 134 21.31 21.65 -11.73
C ALA A 134 21.73 20.21 -11.39
N GLY A 135 21.43 19.27 -12.30
CA GLY A 135 21.91 17.90 -12.23
C GLY A 135 21.33 17.05 -13.34
N ALA A 136 22.05 16.98 -14.46
CA ALA A 136 21.76 16.07 -15.56
C ALA A 136 21.88 14.60 -15.12
N ALA A 137 20.84 13.80 -15.30
CA ALA A 137 20.92 12.36 -15.58
C ALA A 137 19.53 11.82 -16.04
N PRO A 138 19.48 10.78 -16.88
CA PRO A 138 18.42 10.59 -17.86
C PRO A 138 17.23 9.76 -17.38
N ALA A 139 16.14 9.92 -18.13
CA ALA A 139 14.88 9.21 -18.01
C ALA A 139 15.06 7.68 -17.99
N VAL A 140 14.53 7.03 -16.94
CA VAL A 140 14.19 5.60 -16.99
C VAL A 140 12.78 5.48 -17.54
N SER A 141 12.76 5.09 -18.81
CA SER A 141 11.57 4.80 -19.61
C SER A 141 10.81 3.61 -19.03
N ALA A 142 9.49 3.67 -19.22
CA ALA A 142 8.51 2.68 -18.80
C ALA A 142 8.88 1.26 -19.29
N GLY A 143 8.82 0.30 -18.38
CA GLY A 143 9.10 -1.11 -18.64
C GLY A 143 8.21 -1.66 -19.75
N ASN A 144 8.86 -2.09 -20.84
CA ASN A 144 8.19 -2.68 -21.98
C ASN A 144 8.10 -4.19 -21.74
N LYS A 145 6.98 -4.82 -22.14
CA LYS A 145 6.75 -6.28 -21.99
C LYS A 145 7.87 -7.13 -22.62
N THR A 146 8.62 -6.55 -23.56
CA THR A 146 9.76 -7.14 -24.25
C THR A 146 10.96 -7.38 -23.32
N ASP A 147 11.17 -6.51 -22.32
CA ASP A 147 12.33 -6.58 -21.42
C ASP A 147 12.23 -7.77 -20.46
N VAL A 148 11.01 -8.08 -20.01
CA VAL A 148 10.75 -9.25 -19.15
C VAL A 148 10.93 -10.54 -19.93
N ASN A 149 10.51 -10.58 -21.20
CA ASN A 149 10.68 -11.76 -22.05
C ASN A 149 12.15 -12.02 -22.39
N ALA A 150 12.93 -10.96 -22.64
CA ALA A 150 14.37 -11.05 -22.87
C ALA A 150 15.13 -11.52 -21.62
N LEU A 151 14.71 -11.08 -20.42
CA LEU A 151 15.31 -11.52 -19.16
C LEU A 151 15.05 -13.01 -18.89
N VAL A 152 13.85 -13.50 -19.20
CA VAL A 152 13.49 -14.92 -19.03
C VAL A 152 14.31 -15.82 -19.97
N GLU A 153 14.51 -15.41 -21.23
CA GLU A 153 15.36 -16.16 -22.18
C GLU A 153 16.84 -16.15 -21.76
N ALA A 154 17.34 -15.04 -21.21
CA ALA A 154 18.70 -14.96 -20.70
C ALA A 154 18.93 -15.92 -19.50
N LEU A 155 17.98 -16.02 -18.57
CA LEU A 155 18.07 -17.01 -17.47
C LEU A 155 18.04 -18.45 -17.98
N LYS A 156 17.22 -18.74 -19.00
CA LYS A 156 17.11 -20.07 -19.59
C LYS A 156 18.40 -20.51 -20.30
N ALA A 157 19.07 -19.58 -20.99
CA ALA A 157 20.37 -19.82 -21.62
C ALA A 157 21.50 -20.04 -20.60
N LEU A 158 21.46 -19.35 -19.45
CA LEU A 158 22.43 -19.56 -18.37
C LEU A 158 22.24 -20.92 -17.68
N ALA A 159 21.00 -21.35 -17.48
CA ALA A 159 20.72 -22.68 -16.95
C ALA A 159 21.21 -23.80 -17.89
N ALA A 160 21.06 -23.63 -19.20
CA ALA A 160 21.53 -24.62 -20.19
C ALA A 160 23.06 -24.74 -20.23
N SER A 161 23.78 -23.61 -20.15
CA SER A 161 25.25 -23.61 -20.17
C SER A 161 25.88 -24.11 -18.86
N ALA A 162 25.17 -24.00 -17.72
CA ALA A 162 25.60 -24.61 -16.47
C ALA A 162 25.60 -26.15 -16.53
N SER A 163 24.62 -26.76 -17.20
CA SER A 163 24.58 -28.22 -17.39
C SER A 163 25.70 -28.74 -18.30
N GLU A 164 26.11 -28.00 -19.32
CA GLU A 164 27.20 -28.40 -20.23
C GLU A 164 28.58 -28.38 -19.56
N GLN A 165 28.80 -27.46 -18.61
CA GLN A 165 30.03 -27.43 -17.81
C GLN A 165 30.13 -28.62 -16.84
N GLN A 166 29.00 -29.13 -16.35
CA GLN A 166 28.96 -30.26 -15.42
C GLN A 166 29.19 -31.61 -16.13
N GLN A 167 28.77 -31.74 -17.39
CA GLN A 167 29.04 -32.92 -18.22
C GLN A 167 30.54 -33.02 -18.58
N ARG A 168 31.21 -31.90 -18.90
CA ARG A 168 32.65 -31.90 -19.22
C ARG A 168 33.55 -32.25 -18.03
N GLN A 169 33.09 -32.03 -16.79
CA GLN A 169 33.85 -32.44 -15.60
C GLN A 169 33.71 -33.94 -15.29
N GLN A 170 32.62 -34.59 -15.70
CA GLN A 170 32.45 -36.05 -15.53
C GLN A 170 33.25 -36.87 -16.54
N ASP A 171 33.36 -36.43 -17.80
CA ASP A 171 34.21 -37.12 -18.80
C ASP A 171 35.71 -37.02 -18.52
N SER A 172 36.13 -36.06 -17.69
CA SER A 172 37.53 -35.86 -17.29
C SER A 172 38.00 -36.81 -16.17
N GLN A 173 37.08 -37.53 -15.50
CA GLN A 173 37.40 -38.40 -14.35
C GLN A 173 37.30 -39.91 -14.64
N GLY A 174 36.93 -40.32 -15.86
CA GLY A 174 36.68 -41.72 -16.22
C GLY A 174 37.83 -42.51 -16.85
N SER A 175 39.02 -41.93 -17.06
CA SER A 175 40.12 -42.61 -17.76
C SER A 175 41.36 -42.74 -16.87
N LYS A 176 41.34 -43.71 -15.94
CA LYS A 176 42.53 -44.37 -15.38
C LYS A 176 42.10 -45.60 -14.58
N GLY A 177 42.23 -46.78 -15.16
CA GLY A 177 41.92 -48.04 -14.49
C GLY A 177 42.13 -49.28 -15.35
N ASP A 178 43.18 -49.30 -16.19
CA ASP A 178 43.71 -50.55 -16.74
C ASP A 178 44.54 -51.25 -15.66
N GLY A 179 44.09 -52.43 -15.22
CA GLY A 179 44.74 -53.23 -14.20
C GLY A 179 44.25 -54.67 -14.25
N LYS A 180 44.75 -55.41 -15.24
CA LYS A 180 44.58 -56.86 -15.46
C LYS A 180 45.03 -57.67 -14.22
N PRO A 181 44.43 -58.86 -13.97
CA PRO A 181 44.60 -59.72 -12.77
C PRO A 181 46.04 -60.06 -12.37
#